data_AF-A0A951EW25-F1
#
_entry.id   AF-A0A951EW25-F1
#
_cell.length_a   1.000
_cell.length_b   1.000
_cell.length_c   1.000
_cell.angle_alpha   90.00
_cell.angle_beta   90.00
_cell.angle_gamma   90.00
#
_symmetry.space_group_name_H-M   'P 1'
#
loop_
_entity.id
_entity.type
_entity.pdbx_description
1 polymer ?
#
loop_
_entity_poly.entity_id
_entity_poly.type
_entity_poly.pdbx_seq_one_letter_code
_entity_poly.pdbx_strand_id
1 'polypeptide(L)' 'MNEALIRQYWEHNAPAWTLLSRAGYDVCRDYQTAPAFFRMLPDVTGLTGLDIGCGEGHNTRQLEKRG' A
#
# COMPACT_ATOMS: atom_id res chain seq x y z
N MET A 1 20.90 3.13 -10.36
CA MET A 1 19.95 4.26 -10.21
C MET A 1 20.21 4.88 -8.84
N ASN A 2 20.26 6.21 -8.71
CA ASN A 2 20.60 6.90 -7.46
C ASN A 2 19.41 6.91 -6.48
N GLU A 3 19.61 6.49 -5.23
CA GLU A 3 18.57 6.45 -4.18
C GLU A 3 17.92 7.82 -3.93
N ALA A 4 18.72 8.90 -3.94
CA ALA A 4 18.22 10.26 -3.75
C ALA A 4 17.26 10.67 -4.88
N LEU A 5 17.59 10.26 -6.11
CA LEU A 5 16.75 10.52 -7.28
C LEU A 5 15.44 9.71 -7.23
N ILE A 6 15.49 8.46 -6.78
CA ILE A 6 14.29 7.62 -6.58
C ILE A 6 13.35 8.26 -5.55
N ARG A 7 13.90 8.70 -4.42
CA ARG A 7 13.13 9.40 -3.39
C ARG A 7 12.47 10.65 -3.96
N GLN A 8 13.22 11.48 -4.69
CA GLN A 8 12.68 12.68 -5.30
C GLN A 8 11.51 12.39 -6.26
N TYR A 9 11.60 11.31 -7.06
CA TYR A 9 10.48 10.91 -7.91
C TYR A 9 9.24 10.48 -7.12
N TRP A 10 9.41 9.73 -6.04
CA TRP A 10 8.28 9.36 -5.17
C TRP A 10 7.64 10.58 -4.52
N GLU A 11 8.43 11.48 -3.95
CA GLU A 11 7.92 12.71 -3.32
C GLU A 11 7.17 13.58 -4.33
N HIS A 12 7.73 13.75 -5.54
CA HIS A 12 7.09 14.56 -6.57
C HIS A 12 5.75 13.98 -7.04
N ASN A 13 5.64 12.64 -7.14
CA ASN A 13 4.43 11.98 -7.61
C ASN A 13 3.40 11.68 -6.51
N ALA A 14 3.76 11.82 -5.23
CA ALA A 14 2.90 11.44 -4.10
C ALA A 14 1.47 12.04 -4.16
N PRO A 15 1.27 13.33 -4.54
CA PRO A 15 -0.09 13.88 -4.65
C PRO A 15 -0.93 13.21 -5.74
N ALA A 16 -0.35 13.05 -6.94
CA ALA A 16 -1.03 12.42 -8.07
C ALA A 16 -1.33 10.93 -7.77
N TRP A 17 -0.34 10.22 -7.22
CA TRP A 17 -0.49 8.84 -6.79
C TRP A 17 -1.62 8.68 -5.78
N THR A 18 -1.67 9.53 -4.74
CA THR A 18 -2.71 9.47 -3.70
C THR A 18 -4.11 9.71 -4.29
N LEU A 19 -4.25 10.70 -5.17
CA LEU A 19 -5.51 11.01 -5.84
C LEU A 19 -6.01 9.80 -6.66
N LEU A 20 -5.17 9.27 -7.54
CA LEU A 20 -5.52 8.17 -8.44
C LEU A 20 -5.78 6.87 -7.68
N SER A 21 -4.93 6.56 -6.69
CA SER A 21 -5.04 5.40 -5.81
C SER A 21 -6.39 5.36 -5.09
N ARG A 22 -6.84 6.51 -4.55
CA ARG A 22 -8.13 6.64 -3.86
C ARG A 22 -9.33 6.67 -4.80
N ALA A 23 -9.14 7.15 -6.02
CA ALA A 23 -10.17 7.14 -7.05
C ALA A 23 -10.36 5.78 -7.74
N GLY A 24 -9.64 4.72 -7.29
CA GLY A 24 -9.82 3.35 -7.79
C GLY A 24 -9.08 3.07 -9.11
N TYR A 25 -8.11 3.91 -9.49
CA TYR A 25 -7.32 3.70 -10.70
C TYR A 25 -6.21 2.66 -10.54
N ASP A 26 -5.94 2.22 -9.31
CA ASP A 26 -4.98 1.14 -9.03
C ASP A 26 -5.66 -0.24 -9.15
N VAL A 27 -6.20 -0.51 -10.34
CA VAL A 27 -7.08 -1.66 -10.65
C VAL A 27 -6.37 -2.99 -10.36
N CYS A 28 -5.08 -3.10 -10.67
CA CYS A 28 -4.32 -4.32 -10.39
C CYS A 28 -4.20 -4.56 -8.89
N ARG A 29 -3.88 -3.53 -8.09
CA ARG A 29 -3.85 -3.63 -6.63
C ARG A 29 -5.21 -4.07 -6.10
N ASP A 30 -6.27 -3.39 -6.52
CA ASP A 30 -7.60 -3.55 -5.95
C ASP A 30 -8.21 -4.93 -6.22
N TYR A 31 -8.00 -5.48 -7.43
CA TYR A 31 -8.63 -6.73 -7.84
C TYR A 31 -7.71 -7.96 -7.81
N GLN A 32 -6.39 -7.78 -7.86
CA GLN A 32 -5.45 -8.90 -7.95
C GLN A 32 -4.48 -8.92 -6.77
N THR A 33 -3.62 -7.90 -6.66
CA THR A 33 -2.45 -7.95 -5.78
C THR A 33 -2.82 -7.90 -4.31
N ALA A 34 -3.63 -6.93 -3.88
CA ALA A 34 -4.01 -6.83 -2.47
C ALA A 34 -4.90 -8.01 -2.02
N PRO A 35 -5.92 -8.45 -2.78
CA PRO A 35 -6.66 -9.65 -2.42
C PRO A 35 -5.80 -10.92 -2.31
N ALA A 36 -4.85 -11.11 -3.23
CA ALA A 36 -3.94 -12.27 -3.18
C ALA A 36 -3.03 -12.20 -1.95
N PHE A 37 -2.41 -11.04 -1.71
CA PHE A 37 -1.59 -10.79 -0.53
C PHE A 37 -2.35 -11.11 0.76
N PHE A 38 -3.56 -10.56 0.92
CA PHE A 38 -4.33 -10.78 2.14
C PHE A 38 -4.83 -12.22 2.32
N ARG A 39 -4.98 -13.02 1.25
CA ARG A 39 -5.27 -14.45 1.35
C ARG A 39 -4.06 -15.27 1.80
N MET A 40 -2.85 -14.76 1.57
CA MET A 40 -1.61 -15.44 1.95
C MET A 40 -1.20 -15.18 3.40
N LEU A 41 -1.72 -14.11 4.02
CA LEU A 41 -1.38 -13.81 5.40
C LEU A 41 -1.97 -14.86 6.35
N PRO A 42 -1.23 -15.26 7.40
CA PRO A 42 -1.80 -16.01 8.51
C PRO A 42 -2.78 -15.13 9.30
N ASP A 43 -3.40 -15.70 10.34
CA ASP A 43 -4.10 -14.86 11.32
C ASP A 43 -3.12 -13.88 11.96
N VAL A 44 -3.50 -12.61 11.96
CA VAL A 44 -2.69 -11.49 12.48
C VAL A 44 -3.28 -10.86 13.73
N THR A 45 -4.38 -11.41 14.25
CA THR A 45 -5.08 -10.87 15.42
C THR A 45 -4.15 -10.70 16.62
N GLY A 46 -4.06 -9.46 17.13
CA GLY A 46 -3.24 -9.14 18.30
C GLY A 46 -1.73 -9.06 18.05
N LEU A 47 -1.30 -9.09 16.78
CA LEU A 47 0.10 -8.87 16.40
C LEU A 47 0.38 -7.38 16.15
N THR A 48 1.64 -6.98 16.34
CA THR A 48 2.12 -5.64 15.97
C THR A 48 2.77 -5.70 14.59
N GLY A 49 2.22 -4.98 13.62
CA GLY A 49 2.72 -4.92 12.24
C GLY A 49 3.54 -3.67 11.91
N LEU A 50 4.44 -3.80 10.94
CA LEU A 50 5.15 -2.69 10.29
C LEU A 50 4.90 -2.72 8.77
N ASP A 51 4.30 -1.67 8.24
CA ASP A 51 4.04 -1.51 6.81
C ASP A 51 5.14 -0.65 6.16
N ILE A 52 6.14 -1.32 5.57
CA ILE A 52 7.31 -0.66 4.96
C ILE A 52 6.92 -0.17 3.57
N GLY A 53 7.03 1.14 3.35
CA GLY A 53 6.63 1.75 2.08
C GLY A 53 5.11 1.84 1.94
N CYS A 54 4.40 2.06 3.05
CA CYS A 54 2.93 2.11 3.12
C CYS A 54 2.27 3.13 2.18
N GLY A 55 3.03 4.08 1.63
CA GLY A 55 2.52 5.14 0.76
C GLY A 55 1.48 5.98 1.50
N GLU A 56 0.24 5.97 1.01
CA GLU A 56 -0.89 6.65 1.68
C GLU A 56 -1.63 5.76 2.68
N GLY A 57 -1.18 4.51 2.90
CA GLY A 57 -1.70 3.60 3.91
C GLY A 57 -2.92 2.76 3.49
N HIS A 58 -3.14 2.55 2.18
CA HIS A 58 -4.26 1.75 1.69
C HIS A 58 -4.30 0.36 2.34
N ASN A 59 -3.22 -0.42 2.16
CA ASN A 59 -3.16 -1.79 2.67
C ASN A 59 -3.13 -1.82 4.19
N THR A 60 -2.47 -0.86 4.85
CA THR A 60 -2.47 -0.72 6.32
C THR A 60 -3.90 -0.64 6.87
N ARG A 61 -4.75 0.24 6.31
CA ARG A 61 -6.15 0.39 6.72
C ARG A 61 -7.03 -0.82 6.38
N GLN A 62 -6.67 -1.59 5.36
CA GLN A 62 -7.38 -2.83 5.03
C GLN A 62 -6.94 -3.98 5.94
N LEU A 63 -5.67 -4.00 6.38
CA LEU A 63 -5.13 -4.99 7.29
C LEU A 63 -5.63 -4.80 8.71
N GLU A 64 -5.68 -3.54 9.20
CA GLU A 64 -6.23 -3.18 10.51
C GLU A 64 -7.64 -3.76 10.75
N LYS A 65 -8.46 -3.82 9.70
CA LYS A 65 -9.82 -4.37 9.77
C LYS A 65 -9.87 -5.90 9.95
N ARG A 66 -8.74 -6.59 9.86
CA ARG A 66 -8.64 -8.05 9.87
C ARG A 66 -8.09 -8.63 11.17
N GLY A 67 -7.56 -7.81 12.09
CA GLY A 67 -7.08 -8.27 13.40
C GLY A 67 -5.81 -7.57 13.87
#